data_AF-A0A1V6DDF6-F1
#
_entry.id   AF-A0A1V6DDF6-F1
#
_cell.length_a   1.000
_cell.length_b   1.000
_cell.length_c   1.000
_cell.angle_alpha   90.00
_cell.angle_beta   90.00
_cell.angle_gamma   90.00
#
_symmetry.space_group_name_H-M   'P 1'
#
loop_
_entity.id
_entity.type
_entity.pdbx_description
1 polymer ?
#
loop_
_entity_poly.entity_id
_entity_poly.type
_entity_poly.pdbx_seq_one_letter_code
_entity_poly.pdbx_strand_id
1 'polypeptide(L)'
;MWNKLLTLVAISGAALTMGCDKKVTLRFTNLTDTPRQVELNGPYGSRYAGTVSPDGGKLPVAVKIKKGDLPADMHWRAGDIGGTVTITKGTEKDLWVDIRTGAPPRVRGKDDEIKETKQKEIRDRIIEQGTVVE
;
A
#
# COMPACT_ATOMS: atom_id res chain seq x y z
N MET A 1 45.41 35.77 -39.10
CA MET A 1 45.93 35.44 -37.75
C MET A 1 44.84 35.74 -36.73
N TRP A 2 44.15 34.72 -36.21
CA TRP A 2 43.40 34.81 -34.95
C TRP A 2 43.41 33.43 -34.28
N ASN A 3 43.65 33.43 -32.98
CA ASN A 3 44.25 32.37 -32.21
C ASN A 3 43.23 31.32 -31.71
N LYS A 4 43.77 30.15 -31.39
CA LYS A 4 43.11 28.97 -30.83
C LYS A 4 42.43 29.27 -29.49
N LEU A 5 41.26 28.70 -29.23
CA LEU A 5 40.89 28.25 -27.88
C LEU A 5 40.09 26.94 -27.95
N LEU A 6 40.67 25.91 -27.35
CA LEU A 6 40.06 24.62 -27.02
C LEU A 6 38.96 24.80 -25.98
N THR A 7 37.80 24.16 -26.20
CA THR A 7 37.15 23.39 -25.13
C THR A 7 36.29 22.27 -25.72
N LEU A 8 36.91 21.10 -25.90
CA LEU A 8 36.21 19.82 -25.90
C LEU A 8 35.80 19.54 -24.45
N VAL A 9 34.52 19.67 -24.15
CA VAL A 9 33.92 19.12 -22.93
C VAL A 9 32.76 18.25 -23.37
N ALA A 10 33.10 17.00 -23.70
CA ALA A 10 32.15 15.91 -23.74
C ALA A 10 31.82 15.54 -22.28
N ILE A 11 30.82 16.20 -21.69
CA ILE A 11 30.26 15.75 -20.43
C ILE A 11 29.09 14.83 -20.75
N SER A 12 29.43 13.54 -20.66
CA SER A 12 28.63 12.42 -20.19
C SER A 12 27.15 12.47 -20.54
N GLY A 13 26.73 11.53 -21.39
CA GLY A 13 25.32 11.24 -21.60
C GLY A 13 24.58 11.27 -20.28
N ALA A 14 23.51 12.06 -20.22
CA ALA A 14 22.47 11.83 -19.26
C ALA A 14 21.99 10.40 -19.55
N ALA A 15 22.55 9.44 -18.82
CA ALA A 15 21.91 8.17 -18.61
C ALA A 15 20.59 8.52 -17.92
N LEU A 16 19.58 8.86 -18.73
CA LEU A 16 18.19 8.74 -18.34
C LEU A 16 18.04 7.25 -18.10
N THR A 17 18.41 6.81 -16.90
CA THR A 17 17.99 5.52 -16.38
C THR A 17 16.48 5.65 -16.30
N MET A 18 15.80 5.42 -17.41
CA MET A 18 14.37 5.18 -17.51
C MET A 18 14.08 3.84 -16.83
N GLY A 19 14.53 3.68 -15.58
CA GLY A 19 14.08 2.65 -14.69
C GLY A 19 12.70 3.08 -14.23
N CYS A 20 11.66 2.39 -14.68
CA CYS A 20 10.32 2.63 -14.14
C CYS A 20 10.34 2.31 -12.64
N ASP A 21 10.18 3.34 -11.81
CA ASP A 21 9.98 3.19 -10.37
C ASP A 21 8.72 2.35 -10.09
N LYS A 22 8.76 1.52 -9.04
CA LYS A 22 7.61 0.73 -8.62
C LYS A 22 6.68 1.60 -7.78
N LYS A 23 5.43 1.75 -8.25
CA LYS A 23 4.35 2.42 -7.51
C LYS A 23 3.38 1.36 -6.96
N VAL A 24 3.08 1.44 -5.67
CA VAL A 24 2.11 0.58 -4.95
C VAL A 24 1.24 1.46 -4.06
N THR A 25 -0.02 1.13 -3.91
CA THR A 25 -0.97 1.75 -2.98
C THR A 25 -1.24 0.79 -1.83
N LEU A 26 -0.86 1.16 -0.62
CA LEU A 26 -1.25 0.46 0.59
C LEU A 26 -2.61 0.97 1.05
N ARG A 27 -3.61 0.10 1.15
CA ARG A 27 -4.97 0.43 1.55
C ARG A 27 -5.21 -0.09 2.95
N PHE A 28 -5.06 0.81 3.92
CA PHE A 28 -5.32 0.49 5.31
C PHE A 28 -6.83 0.46 5.56
N THR A 29 -7.28 -0.56 6.30
CA THR A 29 -8.64 -0.63 6.85
C THR A 29 -8.54 -0.78 8.36
N ASN A 30 -9.10 0.14 9.13
CA ASN A 30 -9.09 0.06 10.58
C ASN A 30 -10.25 -0.79 11.07
N LEU A 31 -9.96 -1.98 11.62
CA LEU A 31 -10.97 -2.87 12.18
C LEU A 31 -11.00 -2.82 13.72
N THR A 32 -10.39 -1.80 14.31
CA THR A 32 -10.45 -1.51 15.74
C THR A 32 -11.53 -0.48 16.04
N ASP A 33 -11.91 -0.39 17.32
CA ASP A 33 -12.90 0.53 17.88
C ASP A 33 -12.37 1.96 18.12
N THR A 34 -11.10 2.20 17.80
CA THR A 34 -10.39 3.45 18.11
C THR A 34 -9.68 4.00 16.88
N PRO A 35 -9.55 5.33 16.73
CA PRO A 35 -8.79 5.91 15.63
C PRO A 35 -7.33 5.46 15.66
N ARG A 36 -6.74 5.20 14.50
CA ARG A 36 -5.37 4.71 14.39
C ARG A 36 -4.49 5.60 13.53
N GLN A 37 -3.33 5.98 14.08
CA GLN A 37 -2.34 6.79 13.36
C GLN A 37 -1.38 5.91 12.57
N VAL A 38 -1.49 6.09 11.25
CA VAL A 38 -0.67 5.65 10.13
C VAL A 38 0.81 6.03 10.18
N GLU A 39 1.78 5.17 10.51
CA GLU A 39 3.19 5.44 10.22
C GLU A 39 3.77 4.44 9.23
N LEU A 40 4.58 4.92 8.30
CA LEU A 40 5.34 4.10 7.35
C LEU A 40 6.83 4.34 7.53
N ASN A 41 7.63 3.28 7.49
CA ASN A 41 9.09 3.35 7.49
C ASN A 41 9.64 2.43 6.40
N GLY A 42 10.35 3.02 5.44
CA GLY A 42 10.95 2.29 4.32
C GLY A 42 12.32 2.82 3.94
N PRO A 43 12.82 2.51 2.73
CA PRO A 43 14.17 2.88 2.29
C PRO A 43 14.48 4.39 2.29
N TYR A 44 13.44 5.22 2.32
CA TYR A 44 13.55 6.69 2.31
C TYR A 44 13.21 7.31 3.67
N GLY A 45 13.21 6.51 4.74
CA GLY A 45 12.91 6.92 6.09
C GLY A 45 11.45 6.76 6.49
N SER A 46 11.12 7.35 7.64
CA SER A 46 9.80 7.28 8.27
C SER A 46 8.93 8.49 7.91
N ARG A 47 7.61 8.27 7.79
CA ARG A 47 6.63 9.35 7.66
C ARG A 47 5.29 8.98 8.27
N TYR A 48 4.60 10.00 8.77
CA TYR A 48 3.17 9.90 9.05
C TYR A 48 2.38 9.79 7.74
N ALA A 49 1.47 8.83 7.68
CA ALA A 49 0.67 8.50 6.51
C ALA A 49 -0.80 8.95 6.64
N GLY A 50 -1.29 9.19 7.86
CA GLY A 50 -2.65 9.67 8.11
C GLY A 50 -3.29 9.04 9.34
N THR A 51 -4.50 9.48 9.70
CA THR A 51 -5.32 8.84 10.74
C THR A 51 -6.45 8.09 10.06
N VAL A 52 -6.72 6.87 10.53
CA VAL A 52 -7.80 6.02 10.04
C VAL A 52 -8.87 5.93 11.11
N SER A 53 -10.10 6.37 10.80
CA SER A 53 -11.25 6.26 11.71
C SER A 53 -11.53 4.81 12.11
N PRO A 54 -12.18 4.55 13.27
CA PRO A 54 -12.61 3.21 13.69
C PRO A 54 -13.51 2.47 12.69
N ASP A 55 -13.83 1.21 13.02
CA ASP A 55 -14.99 0.47 12.49
C ASP A 55 -15.11 0.40 10.95
N GLY A 56 -13.98 0.12 10.30
CA GLY A 56 -13.89 -0.06 8.85
C GLY A 56 -13.41 1.18 8.10
N GLY A 57 -12.96 2.22 8.79
CA GLY A 57 -12.32 3.39 8.16
C GLY A 57 -11.17 3.00 7.23
N LYS A 58 -10.99 3.72 6.12
CA LYS A 58 -10.02 3.39 5.08
C LYS A 58 -9.03 4.52 4.81
N LEU A 59 -7.76 4.16 4.53
CA LEU A 59 -6.71 5.11 4.17
C LEU A 59 -5.83 4.54 3.03
N PRO A 60 -5.96 5.03 1.80
CA PRO A 60 -5.05 4.68 0.71
C PRO A 60 -3.77 5.52 0.76
N VAL A 61 -2.60 4.87 0.71
CA VAL A 61 -1.28 5.51 0.78
C VAL A 61 -0.41 5.06 -0.37
N ALA A 62 -0.06 6.00 -1.25
CA ALA A 62 0.87 5.73 -2.35
C ALA A 62 2.32 5.62 -1.84
N VAL A 63 3.02 4.60 -2.31
CA VAL A 63 4.44 4.34 -2.08
C VAL A 63 5.12 4.22 -3.44
N LYS A 64 6.28 4.85 -3.57
CA LYS A 64 7.12 4.80 -4.76
C LYS A 64 8.51 4.30 -4.35
N ILE A 65 8.96 3.20 -4.92
CA ILE A 65 10.29 2.62 -4.71
C ILE A 65 11.08 2.70 -6.01
N LYS A 66 12.30 3.22 -5.95
CA LYS A 66 13.20 3.25 -7.11
C LYS A 66 13.53 1.83 -7.53
N LYS A 67 13.61 1.60 -8.84
CA LYS A 67 13.88 0.25 -9.38
C LYS A 67 15.16 -0.40 -8.81
N GLY A 68 16.21 0.41 -8.58
CA GLY A 68 17.48 -0.06 -8.02
C GLY A 68 17.40 -0.47 -6.54
N ASP A 69 16.35 -0.03 -5.83
CA ASP A 69 16.16 -0.31 -4.40
C ASP A 69 15.23 -1.50 -4.17
N LEU A 70 14.81 -2.22 -5.23
CA LEU A 70 13.96 -3.41 -5.12
C LEU A 70 14.80 -4.68 -4.97
N PRO A 71 14.41 -5.63 -4.09
CA PRO A 71 13.26 -5.59 -3.19
C PRO A 71 13.46 -4.64 -1.99
N ALA A 72 12.37 -4.01 -1.55
CA ALA A 72 12.37 -3.07 -0.43
C ALA A 72 11.35 -3.48 0.63
N ASP A 73 11.77 -3.50 1.89
CA ASP A 73 10.86 -3.70 3.02
C ASP A 73 10.24 -2.37 3.46
N MET A 74 8.92 -2.38 3.57
CA MET A 74 8.12 -1.28 4.10
C MET A 74 7.47 -1.72 5.40
N HIS A 75 7.93 -1.15 6.50
CA HIS A 75 7.33 -1.34 7.81
C HIS A 75 6.20 -0.34 7.99
N TRP A 76 5.13 -0.75 8.66
CA TRP A 76 4.04 0.13 9.04
C TRP A 76 3.67 -0.06 10.51
N ARG A 77 3.20 1.01 11.14
CA ARG A 77 2.64 0.99 12.50
C ARG A 77 1.34 1.78 12.58
N ALA A 78 0.50 1.33 13.48
CA ALA A 78 -0.80 1.89 13.85
C ALA A 78 -0.90 1.90 15.38
N GLY A 79 0.00 2.64 16.02
CA GLY A 79 0.31 2.50 17.45
C GLY A 79 1.09 1.21 17.75
N ASP A 80 0.51 0.34 18.55
CA ASP A 80 1.05 -0.96 18.95
C ASP A 80 0.94 -2.04 17.85
N ILE A 81 -0.02 -1.89 16.93
CA ILE A 81 -0.24 -2.80 15.81
C ILE A 81 0.70 -2.42 14.66
N GLY A 82 1.33 -3.40 14.00
CA GLY A 82 2.20 -3.13 12.86
C GLY A 82 2.58 -4.38 12.08
N GLY A 83 3.34 -4.19 11.02
CA GLY A 83 3.85 -5.27 10.19
C GLY A 83 4.79 -4.79 9.10
N THR A 84 5.18 -5.71 8.23
CA THR A 84 6.10 -5.46 7.12
C THR A 84 5.46 -5.89 5.80
N VAL A 85 5.70 -5.13 4.75
CA VAL A 85 5.35 -5.42 3.36
C VAL A 85 6.61 -5.37 2.52
N THR A 86 6.99 -6.50 1.90
CA THR A 86 8.11 -6.52 0.96
C THR A 86 7.62 -6.15 -0.44
N ILE A 87 8.08 -5.02 -0.95
CA ILE A 87 7.81 -4.53 -2.30
C ILE A 87 8.89 -5.06 -3.24
N THR A 88 8.48 -5.88 -4.20
CA THR A 88 9.33 -6.41 -5.25
C THR A 88 8.87 -5.86 -6.61
N LYS A 89 9.59 -6.23 -7.67
CA LYS A 89 9.16 -5.95 -9.05
C LYS A 89 7.76 -6.53 -9.35
N GLY A 90 7.45 -7.71 -8.80
CA GLY A 90 6.21 -8.45 -9.05
C GLY A 90 5.02 -8.05 -8.18
N THR A 91 5.22 -7.23 -7.14
CA THR A 91 4.14 -6.82 -6.21
C THR A 91 2.98 -6.16 -6.95
N GLU A 92 1.75 -6.43 -6.55
CA GLU A 92 0.56 -5.80 -7.13
C GLU A 92 0.53 -4.28 -6.90
N LYS A 93 -0.28 -3.57 -7.69
CA LYS A 93 -0.42 -2.11 -7.55
C LYS A 93 -1.18 -1.70 -6.31
N ASP A 94 -2.07 -2.55 -5.82
CA ASP A 94 -2.87 -2.30 -4.62
C ASP A 94 -2.61 -3.44 -3.64
N LEU A 95 -2.31 -3.11 -2.40
CA LEU A 95 -2.18 -4.06 -1.30
C LEU A 95 -3.08 -3.60 -0.17
N TRP A 96 -3.77 -4.54 0.46
CA TRP A 96 -4.68 -4.24 1.56
C TRP A 96 -4.00 -4.52 2.89
N VAL A 97 -4.27 -3.69 3.89
CA VAL A 97 -3.69 -3.81 5.22
C VAL A 97 -4.79 -3.62 6.25
N ASP A 98 -5.22 -4.71 6.86
CA ASP A 98 -6.22 -4.65 7.92
C ASP A 98 -5.52 -4.38 9.26
N ILE A 99 -5.84 -3.24 9.89
CA ILE A 99 -5.37 -2.88 11.23
C ILE A 99 -6.29 -3.61 12.21
N ARG A 100 -5.84 -4.78 12.65
CA ARG A 100 -6.49 -5.59 13.69
C ARG A 100 -5.43 -6.15 14.63
N THR A 101 -5.81 -6.32 15.89
CA THR A 101 -5.00 -6.91 16.97
C THR A 101 -4.39 -8.26 16.57
N GLY A 102 -3.18 -8.23 16.01
CA GLY A 102 -2.34 -9.41 15.76
C GLY A 102 -2.57 -10.19 14.46
N ALA A 103 -3.41 -9.75 13.53
CA ALA A 103 -3.50 -10.40 12.21
C ALA A 103 -2.38 -9.89 11.28
N PRO A 104 -1.61 -10.76 10.62
CA PRO A 104 -0.60 -10.31 9.67
C PRO A 104 -1.27 -9.56 8.50
N PRO A 105 -0.57 -8.58 7.87
CA PRO A 105 -1.04 -7.94 6.65
C PRO A 105 -1.36 -8.99 5.59
N ARG A 106 -2.50 -8.86 4.92
CA ARG A 106 -2.93 -9.83 3.88
C ARG A 106 -2.91 -9.15 2.52
N VAL A 107 -2.33 -9.81 1.52
CA VAL A 107 -2.66 -9.49 0.12
C VAL A 107 -4.10 -9.97 -0.08
N ARG A 108 -5.07 -9.10 0.18
CA ARG A 108 -6.48 -9.39 -0.13
C ARG A 108 -6.58 -9.36 -1.65
N GLY A 109 -6.59 -10.55 -2.25
CA GLY A 109 -6.75 -10.68 -3.70
C GLY A 109 -8.13 -10.15 -4.10
N LYS A 110 -8.28 -9.77 -5.37
CA LYS A 110 -9.59 -9.38 -5.94
C LYS A 110 -10.71 -10.39 -5.64
N ASP A 111 -10.36 -11.66 -5.43
CA ASP A 111 -11.29 -12.75 -5.14
C ASP A 111 -11.86 -12.73 -3.72
N ASP A 112 -11.19 -12.10 -2.75
CA ASP A 112 -11.64 -12.08 -1.36
C ASP A 112 -12.76 -11.03 -1.13
N GLU A 113 -12.73 -9.92 -1.88
CA GLU A 113 -13.80 -8.90 -1.90
C GLU A 113 -15.10 -9.46 -2.49
N ILE A 114 -14.99 -10.34 -3.49
CA ILE A 114 -16.14 -11.00 -4.11
C ILE A 114 -16.79 -11.99 -3.13
N LYS A 115 -16.00 -12.67 -2.29
CA LYS A 115 -16.51 -13.64 -1.31
C LYS A 115 -17.29 -12.96 -0.19
N GLU A 116 -16.76 -11.87 0.38
CA GLU A 116 -17.46 -11.13 1.44
C GLU A 116 -18.78 -10.50 0.93
N THR A 117 -18.78 -9.93 -0.28
CA THR A 117 -19.99 -9.34 -0.89
C THR A 117 -21.05 -10.40 -1.15
N LYS A 118 -20.68 -11.54 -1.75
CA LYS A 118 -21.61 -12.65 -1.98
C LYS A 118 -22.12 -13.28 -0.68
N GLN A 119 -21.27 -13.39 0.34
CA GLN A 119 -21.68 -13.96 1.63
C GLN A 119 -22.65 -13.04 2.38
N LYS A 120 -22.44 -11.71 2.30
CA LYS A 120 -23.38 -10.73 2.84
C LYS A 120 -24.72 -10.77 2.09
N GLU A 121 -24.69 -10.80 0.76
CA GLU A 121 -25.89 -10.90 -0.07
C GLU A 121 -26.68 -12.20 0.17
N ILE A 122 -25.99 -13.33 0.39
CA ILE A 122 -26.63 -14.60 0.75
C ILE A 122 -27.23 -14.53 2.16
N ARG A 123 -26.53 -13.96 3.15
CA ARG A 123 -27.04 -13.81 4.51
C ARG A 123 -28.29 -12.94 4.55
N ASP A 124 -28.29 -11.81 3.83
CA ASP A 124 -29.41 -10.87 3.82
C ASP A 124 -30.66 -11.50 3.17
N ARG A 125 -30.49 -12.30 2.10
CA ARG A 125 -31.61 -13.08 1.50
C ARG A 125 -32.17 -14.15 2.44
N ILE A 126 -31.35 -14.79 3.27
CA ILE A 126 -31.82 -15.81 4.22
C ILE A 126 -32.66 -15.18 5.34
N ILE A 127 -32.34 -13.96 5.77
CA ILE A 127 -33.10 -13.25 6.81
C ILE A 127 -34.47 -12.80 6.29
N GLU A 128 -34.58 -12.33 5.04
CA GLU A 128 -35.87 -11.95 4.44
C GLU A 128 -36.83 -13.14 4.26
N GLN A 129 -36.30 -14.36 4.07
CA GLN A 129 -37.11 -15.57 3.89
C GLN A 129 -37.47 -16.26 5.22
N GLY A 130 -36.94 -15.80 6.35
CA GLY A 130 -37.13 -16.41 7.68
C GLY A 130 -38.34 -15.90 8.48
N THR A 131 -39.02 -14.85 8.04
CA THR A 131 -40.26 -14.36 8.65
C THR A 131 -41.49 -15.02 8.01
N VAL A 132 -41.65 -16.33 8.23
CA VAL A 132 -42.98 -16.97 8.18
C VAL A 132 -43.43 -17.04 9.63
N VAL A 133 -44.30 -16.11 10.01
CA VAL A 133 -45.00 -16.12 11.31
C VAL A 133 -46.05 -17.22 11.24
N GLU A 134 -46.03 -18.15 12.20
CA GLU A 134 -47.15 -19.08 12.47
C GLU A 134 -48.47 -18.34 12.71
#